data_AF-A0A822BYA4-F1
#
_entry.id   AF-A0A822BYA4-F1
#
_cell.length_a   1.000
_cell.length_b   1.000
_cell.length_c   1.000
_cell.angle_alpha   90.00
_cell.angle_beta   90.00
_cell.angle_gamma   90.00
#
_symmetry.space_group_name_H-M   'P 1'
#
loop_
_entity.id
_entity.type
_entity.pdbx_description
1 polymer ?
#
loop_
_entity_poly.entity_id
_entity_poly.type
_entity_poly.pdbx_seq_one_letter_code
_entity_poly.pdbx_strand_id
1 'polypeptide(L)'
;YLKLNEILRKEDRNELKPWFPFLKLFDTALNKLPTIKGIVWRAVPGNVVTDYKKDQVLTWWTISSCSVSADVVKEFLKPNEESTLFMIEVINAKNLDGYTMYPNEHEVILGIGTQLRVKSIGFQHGNLYLAHLEEVNINEDNQQEEVTETMATAHMTSKTCKSHSVPTFREL
;
A
#
# COMPACT_ATOMS: atom_id res chain seq x y z
N TYR A 1 -16.37 -5.75 11.85
CA TYR A 1 -15.50 -5.11 10.83
C TYR A 1 -16.00 -5.31 9.39
N LEU A 2 -16.60 -6.46 9.04
CA LEU A 2 -17.06 -6.78 7.66
C LEU A 2 -17.95 -5.70 7.01
N LYS A 3 -19.02 -5.27 7.68
CA LYS A 3 -19.95 -4.28 7.13
C LYS A 3 -19.31 -2.90 6.90
N LEU A 4 -18.43 -2.48 7.81
CA LEU A 4 -17.68 -1.24 7.66
C LEU A 4 -16.73 -1.32 6.46
N ASN A 5 -16.00 -2.43 6.31
CA ASN A 5 -15.11 -2.64 5.17
C ASN A 5 -15.88 -2.75 3.84
N GLU A 6 -17.10 -3.28 3.84
CA GLU A 6 -17.99 -3.25 2.67
C GLU A 6 -18.29 -1.81 2.25
N ILE A 7 -18.70 -0.97 3.21
CA ILE A 7 -19.04 0.44 2.95
C ILE A 7 -17.81 1.26 2.54
N LEU A 8 -16.66 1.03 3.17
CA LEU A 8 -15.39 1.70 2.83
C LEU A 8 -14.91 1.40 1.40
N ARG A 9 -15.34 0.29 0.80
CA ARG A 9 -15.04 -0.05 -0.61
C ARG A 9 -15.99 0.61 -1.60
N LYS A 10 -17.18 1.04 -1.17
CA LYS A 10 -18.14 1.70 -2.05
C LYS A 10 -17.68 3.12 -2.35
N GLU A 11 -18.05 3.63 -3.52
CA GLU A 11 -17.82 5.03 -3.88
C GLU A 11 -18.79 5.99 -3.19
N ASP A 12 -19.99 5.53 -2.82
CA ASP A 12 -21.00 6.37 -2.15
C ASP A 12 -20.57 6.74 -0.71
N ARG A 13 -20.07 7.96 -0.57
CA ARG A 13 -19.64 8.52 0.72
C ARG A 13 -20.82 8.85 1.65
N ASN A 14 -22.07 8.85 1.17
CA ASN A 14 -23.22 9.08 2.03
C ASN A 14 -23.48 7.90 2.97
N GLU A 15 -23.26 6.67 2.49
CA GLU A 15 -23.37 5.45 3.31
C GLU A 15 -22.35 5.43 4.47
N LEU A 16 -21.25 6.19 4.34
CA LEU A 16 -20.19 6.26 5.36
C LEU A 16 -20.51 7.24 6.50
N LYS A 17 -21.36 8.25 6.28
CA LYS A 17 -21.66 9.30 7.28
C LYS A 17 -22.12 8.74 8.63
N PRO A 18 -23.02 7.73 8.70
CA PRO A 18 -23.42 7.13 9.98
C PRO A 18 -22.26 6.48 10.74
N TRP A 19 -21.18 6.10 10.06
CA TRP A 19 -20.01 5.45 10.63
C TRP A 19 -18.94 6.43 11.10
N PHE A 20 -19.04 7.72 10.79
CA PHE A 20 -18.01 8.71 11.19
C PHE A 20 -17.71 8.72 12.69
N PRO A 21 -18.69 8.66 13.62
CA PRO A 21 -18.38 8.60 15.05
C PRO A 21 -17.58 7.34 15.40
N PHE A 22 -17.95 6.19 14.82
CA PHE A 22 -17.22 4.94 15.02
C PHE A 22 -15.82 5.00 14.44
N LEU A 23 -15.65 5.49 13.20
CA LEU A 23 -14.35 5.65 12.56
C LEU A 23 -13.43 6.56 13.35
N LYS A 24 -13.94 7.69 13.85
CA LYS A 24 -13.18 8.60 14.70
C LYS A 24 -12.74 7.92 16.00
N LEU A 25 -13.64 7.21 16.66
CA LEU A 25 -13.33 6.47 17.88
C LEU A 25 -12.28 5.38 17.61
N PHE A 26 -12.47 4.60 16.55
CA PHE A 26 -11.60 3.50 16.17
C PHE A 26 -10.20 3.99 15.81
N ASP A 27 -10.08 5.01 14.97
CA ASP A 27 -8.81 5.64 14.63
C ASP A 27 -8.10 6.22 15.85
N THR A 28 -8.85 6.91 16.73
CA THR A 28 -8.31 7.42 17.99
C THR A 28 -7.79 6.29 18.90
N ALA A 29 -8.48 5.14 18.93
CA ALA A 29 -8.05 3.99 19.70
C ALA A 29 -6.79 3.35 19.09
N LEU A 30 -6.76 3.16 17.77
CA LEU A 30 -5.58 2.65 17.05
C LEU A 30 -4.34 3.51 17.28
N ASN A 31 -4.50 4.83 17.34
CA ASN A 31 -3.39 5.76 17.62
C ASN A 31 -2.80 5.62 19.03
N LYS A 32 -3.48 4.96 19.97
CA LYS A 32 -2.97 4.66 21.32
C LYS A 32 -2.27 3.31 21.41
N LEU A 33 -2.39 2.46 20.39
CA LEU A 33 -1.80 1.13 20.39
C LEU A 33 -0.31 1.19 20.03
N PRO A 34 0.49 0.21 20.51
CA PRO A 34 1.87 0.05 20.09
C PRO A 34 1.98 -0.06 18.58
N THR A 35 2.95 0.63 18.00
CA THR A 35 3.23 0.58 16.57
C THR A 35 4.28 -0.48 16.28
N ILE A 36 4.05 -1.28 15.25
CA ILE A 36 4.93 -2.33 14.75
C ILE A 36 5.51 -1.87 13.41
N LYS A 37 6.82 -2.05 13.27
CA LYS A 37 7.56 -1.95 12.01
C LYS A 37 8.10 -3.32 11.65
N GLY A 38 8.02 -3.73 10.40
CA GLY A 38 8.50 -5.02 9.94
C GLY A 38 7.63 -5.64 8.86
N ILE A 39 7.66 -6.97 8.75
CA ILE A 39 6.83 -7.71 7.78
C ILE A 39 5.56 -8.20 8.45
N VAL A 40 4.43 -7.98 7.80
CA VAL A 40 3.13 -8.56 8.15
C VAL A 40 2.54 -9.29 6.96
N TRP A 41 1.64 -10.22 7.26
CA TRP A 41 1.05 -11.14 6.32
C TRP A 41 -0.46 -10.99 6.30
N ARG A 42 -1.05 -11.06 5.11
CA ARG A 42 -2.50 -11.04 4.93
C ARG A 42 -2.92 -11.98 3.81
N ALA A 43 -3.83 -12.90 4.10
CA ALA A 43 -4.46 -13.75 3.11
C ALA A 43 -5.82 -13.19 2.70
N VAL A 44 -6.15 -13.30 1.41
CA VAL A 44 -7.49 -13.05 0.88
C VAL A 44 -7.89 -14.15 -0.12
N PRO A 45 -9.19 -14.47 -0.23
CA PRO A 45 -9.65 -15.41 -1.26
C PRO A 45 -9.56 -14.79 -2.66
N GLY A 46 -9.32 -15.64 -3.66
CA GLY A 46 -9.21 -15.30 -5.08
C GLY A 46 -7.82 -14.82 -5.50
N ASN A 47 -7.59 -14.85 -6.81
CA ASN A 47 -6.46 -14.17 -7.44
C ASN A 47 -6.79 -12.68 -7.60
N VAL A 48 -6.30 -11.84 -6.70
CA VAL A 48 -6.45 -10.38 -6.79
C VAL A 48 -5.16 -9.70 -7.26
N VAL A 49 -4.09 -10.46 -7.53
CA VAL A 49 -2.79 -9.92 -7.96
C VAL A 49 -2.91 -9.22 -9.32
N THR A 50 -3.90 -9.57 -10.13
CA THR A 50 -4.23 -8.92 -11.41
C THR A 50 -4.58 -7.44 -11.28
N ASP A 51 -5.01 -7.00 -10.09
CA ASP A 51 -5.40 -5.61 -9.82
C ASP A 51 -4.19 -4.72 -9.50
N TYR A 52 -3.01 -5.32 -9.35
CA TYR A 52 -1.78 -4.66 -8.95
C TYR A 52 -0.81 -4.59 -10.13
N LYS A 53 -0.08 -3.49 -10.20
CA LYS A 53 1.05 -3.31 -11.13
C LYS A 53 2.30 -2.98 -10.33
N LYS A 54 3.44 -3.50 -10.76
CA LYS A 54 4.73 -3.18 -10.13
C LYS A 54 4.93 -1.65 -10.06
N ASP A 55 5.47 -1.17 -8.95
CA ASP A 55 5.75 0.23 -8.63
C ASP A 55 4.50 1.12 -8.50
N GLN A 56 3.29 0.57 -8.66
CA GLN A 56 2.04 1.27 -8.38
C GLN A 56 1.95 1.62 -6.89
N VAL A 57 1.57 2.86 -6.61
CA VAL A 57 1.11 3.28 -5.27
C VAL A 57 -0.42 3.20 -5.24
N LEU A 58 -0.96 2.58 -4.21
CA LEU A 58 -2.39 2.44 -4.00
C LEU A 58 -2.76 2.73 -2.55
N THR A 59 -4.01 3.10 -2.33
CA THR A 59 -4.55 3.34 -0.99
C THR A 59 -5.51 2.22 -0.61
N TRP A 60 -5.18 1.49 0.46
CA TRP A 60 -6.12 0.60 1.13
C TRP A 60 -7.04 1.42 2.04
N TRP A 61 -8.21 1.77 1.52
CA TRP A 61 -9.22 2.55 2.25
C TRP A 61 -9.87 1.78 3.42
N THR A 62 -9.83 0.45 3.38
CA THR A 62 -10.41 -0.41 4.41
C THR A 62 -9.46 -0.64 5.58
N ILE A 63 -10.01 -1.01 6.73
CA ILE A 63 -9.22 -1.56 7.83
C ILE A 63 -8.74 -2.95 7.42
N SER A 64 -7.43 -3.18 7.42
CA SER A 64 -6.84 -4.46 7.03
C SER A 64 -6.26 -5.17 8.25
N SER A 65 -6.88 -6.29 8.62
CA SER A 65 -6.33 -7.22 9.62
C SER A 65 -5.24 -8.08 8.98
N CYS A 66 -4.12 -8.20 9.67
CA CYS A 66 -2.91 -8.91 9.25
C CYS A 66 -2.35 -9.66 10.47
N SER A 67 -1.34 -10.50 10.25
CA SER A 67 -0.56 -11.12 11.32
C SER A 67 0.92 -10.89 11.09
N VAL A 68 1.70 -10.82 12.17
CA VAL A 68 3.16 -10.90 12.08
C VAL A 68 3.66 -12.32 11.77
N SER A 69 2.80 -13.34 11.89
CA SER A 69 3.15 -14.74 11.65
C SER A 69 2.60 -15.22 10.31
N ALA A 70 3.49 -15.63 9.40
CA ALA A 70 3.10 -16.30 8.17
C ALA A 70 2.38 -17.63 8.43
N ASP A 71 2.75 -18.34 9.50
CA ASP A 71 2.16 -19.64 9.84
C ASP A 71 0.71 -19.51 10.27
N VAL A 72 0.38 -18.46 11.04
CA VAL A 72 -1.01 -18.12 11.37
C VAL A 72 -1.81 -17.86 10.09
N VAL A 73 -1.27 -17.05 9.17
CA VAL A 73 -1.99 -16.67 7.95
C VAL A 73 -2.24 -17.87 7.02
N LYS A 74 -1.36 -18.89 7.03
CA LYS A 74 -1.55 -20.12 6.26
C LYS A 74 -2.81 -20.88 6.64
N GLU A 75 -3.26 -20.81 7.89
CA GLU A 75 -4.48 -21.48 8.35
C GLU A 75 -5.75 -20.92 7.68
N PHE A 76 -5.68 -19.67 7.18
CA PHE A 76 -6.76 -19.03 6.45
C PHE A 76 -6.73 -19.30 4.94
N LEU A 77 -5.67 -19.94 4.43
CA LEU A 77 -5.55 -20.35 3.04
C LEU A 77 -6.27 -21.68 2.83
N LYS A 78 -7.11 -21.75 1.80
CA LYS A 78 -7.81 -22.98 1.44
C LYS A 78 -7.08 -23.70 0.30
N PRO A 79 -6.65 -24.96 0.47
CA PRO A 79 -5.78 -25.66 -0.49
C PRO A 79 -6.33 -25.74 -1.93
N ASN A 80 -7.66 -25.83 -2.08
CA ASN A 80 -8.33 -26.07 -3.36
C ASN A 80 -9.01 -24.82 -3.93
N GLU A 81 -8.82 -23.66 -3.31
CA GLU A 81 -9.36 -22.38 -3.80
C GLU A 81 -8.21 -21.44 -4.12
N GLU A 82 -8.39 -20.58 -5.12
CA GLU A 82 -7.44 -19.50 -5.35
C GLU A 82 -7.36 -18.58 -4.14
N SER A 83 -6.16 -18.17 -3.79
CA SER A 83 -5.92 -17.24 -2.69
C SER A 83 -4.71 -16.37 -2.99
N THR A 84 -4.77 -15.13 -2.50
CA THR A 84 -3.67 -14.19 -2.59
C THR A 84 -3.09 -13.95 -1.20
N LEU A 85 -1.79 -14.18 -1.04
CA LEU A 85 -1.01 -13.83 0.13
C LEU A 85 -0.29 -12.50 -0.14
N PHE A 86 -0.47 -11.55 0.76
CA PHE A 86 0.28 -10.31 0.79
C PHE A 86 1.39 -10.42 1.84
N MET A 87 2.62 -10.13 1.41
CA MET A 87 3.73 -9.81 2.28
C MET A 87 3.89 -8.29 2.28
N ILE A 88 3.75 -7.65 3.43
CA ILE A 88 3.68 -6.20 3.53
C ILE A 88 4.76 -5.72 4.49
N GLU A 89 5.69 -4.90 3.99
CA GLU A 89 6.62 -4.16 4.83
C GLU A 89 5.89 -2.93 5.39
N VAL A 90 5.74 -2.87 6.70
CA VAL A 90 4.91 -1.87 7.38
C VAL A 90 5.75 -1.00 8.31
N ILE A 91 5.33 0.24 8.47
CA ILE A 91 5.93 1.24 9.35
C ILE A 91 4.97 1.73 10.42
N ASN A 92 3.65 1.60 10.22
CA ASN A 92 2.61 2.08 11.16
C ASN A 92 1.56 1.03 11.58
N ALA A 93 1.83 -0.27 11.40
CA ALA A 93 0.89 -1.31 11.84
C ALA A 93 0.64 -1.23 13.35
N LYS A 94 -0.60 -1.50 13.79
CA LYS A 94 -1.00 -1.39 15.20
C LYS A 94 -1.15 -2.76 15.83
N ASN A 95 -0.43 -3.00 16.93
CA ASN A 95 -0.54 -4.26 17.68
C ASN A 95 -1.87 -4.31 18.45
N LEU A 96 -2.66 -5.37 18.25
CA LEU A 96 -3.90 -5.64 18.98
C LEU A 96 -3.77 -6.64 20.14
N ASP A 97 -2.56 -7.06 20.48
CA ASP A 97 -2.31 -7.93 21.63
C ASP A 97 -2.98 -7.37 22.91
N GLY A 98 -3.72 -8.22 23.61
CA GLY A 98 -4.51 -7.84 24.79
C GLY A 98 -5.88 -7.23 24.52
N TYR A 99 -6.20 -6.92 23.25
CA TYR A 99 -7.51 -6.41 22.83
C TYR A 99 -8.23 -7.34 21.83
N THR A 100 -7.51 -8.23 21.16
CA THR A 100 -8.08 -9.22 20.25
C THR A 100 -8.79 -10.36 21.00
N MET A 101 -9.83 -10.92 20.38
CA MET A 101 -10.49 -12.14 20.86
C MET A 101 -9.69 -13.41 20.55
N TYR A 102 -8.67 -13.31 19.70
CA TYR A 102 -7.86 -14.42 19.23
C TYR A 102 -6.36 -14.15 19.45
N PRO A 103 -5.86 -14.28 20.70
CA PRO A 103 -4.47 -13.89 21.04
C PRO A 103 -3.39 -14.64 20.24
N ASN A 104 -3.69 -15.85 19.79
CA ASN A 104 -2.75 -16.68 19.03
C ASN A 104 -2.58 -16.23 17.57
N GLU A 105 -3.43 -15.32 17.09
CA GLU A 105 -3.34 -14.83 15.72
C GLU A 105 -2.25 -13.76 15.55
N HIS A 106 -1.69 -13.24 16.67
CA HIS A 106 -0.74 -12.13 16.67
C HIS A 106 -1.22 -10.99 15.76
N GLU A 107 -2.48 -10.60 15.98
CA GLU A 107 -3.21 -9.72 15.08
C GLU A 107 -2.64 -8.30 15.10
N VAL A 108 -2.46 -7.76 13.90
CA VAL A 108 -2.07 -6.37 13.68
C VAL A 108 -2.99 -5.71 12.67
N ILE A 109 -3.24 -4.42 12.86
CA ILE A 109 -4.13 -3.64 12.00
C ILE A 109 -3.34 -2.62 11.19
N LEU A 110 -3.61 -2.59 9.88
CA LEU A 110 -3.34 -1.43 9.05
C LEU A 110 -4.56 -0.52 9.05
N GLY A 111 -4.32 0.76 9.33
CA GLY A 111 -5.35 1.78 9.43
C GLY A 111 -6.05 2.04 8.10
N ILE A 112 -7.20 2.71 8.18
CA ILE A 112 -7.89 3.22 6.99
C ILE A 112 -6.97 4.18 6.23
N GLY A 113 -6.93 4.06 4.90
CA GLY A 113 -6.15 4.97 4.07
C GLY A 113 -4.65 4.66 4.06
N THR A 114 -4.22 3.46 4.48
CA THR A 114 -2.82 3.03 4.38
C THR A 114 -2.39 3.05 2.92
N GLN A 115 -1.32 3.78 2.61
CA GLN A 115 -0.74 3.82 1.27
C GLN A 115 0.33 2.75 1.13
N LEU A 116 0.27 1.99 0.04
CA LEU A 116 1.15 0.86 -0.23
C LEU A 116 1.72 0.98 -1.64
N ARG A 117 3.01 0.72 -1.78
CA ARG A 117 3.72 0.58 -3.05
C ARG A 117 3.89 -0.90 -3.37
N VAL A 118 3.61 -1.29 -4.60
CA VAL A 118 3.82 -2.65 -5.08
C VAL A 118 5.29 -2.89 -5.41
N LYS A 119 5.98 -3.74 -4.64
CA LYS A 119 7.39 -4.08 -4.85
C LYS A 119 7.56 -5.20 -5.86
N SER A 120 6.74 -6.24 -5.73
CA SER A 120 6.73 -7.35 -6.69
C SER A 120 5.37 -8.05 -6.72
N ILE A 121 5.05 -8.59 -7.89
CA ILE A 121 3.88 -9.44 -8.14
C ILE A 121 4.32 -10.61 -9.02
N GLY A 122 3.57 -11.71 -8.95
CA GLY A 122 3.69 -12.80 -9.93
C GLY A 122 4.44 -14.04 -9.47
N PHE A 123 4.74 -14.17 -8.17
CA PHE A 123 5.08 -15.49 -7.63
C PHE A 123 3.79 -16.28 -7.42
N GLN A 124 3.69 -17.44 -8.05
CA GLN A 124 2.55 -18.36 -7.94
C GLN A 124 3.06 -19.76 -7.59
N HIS A 125 2.39 -20.41 -6.63
CA HIS A 125 2.58 -21.82 -6.32
C HIS A 125 1.23 -22.51 -6.20
N GLY A 126 0.87 -23.32 -7.19
CA GLY A 126 -0.48 -23.91 -7.27
C GLY A 126 -1.55 -22.82 -7.35
N ASN A 127 -2.48 -22.82 -6.40
CA ASN A 127 -3.58 -21.85 -6.29
C ASN A 127 -3.23 -20.63 -5.41
N LEU A 128 -1.99 -20.53 -4.94
CA LEU A 128 -1.51 -19.43 -4.10
C LEU A 128 -0.75 -18.40 -4.95
N TYR A 129 -1.20 -17.15 -4.88
CA TYR A 129 -0.56 -16.00 -5.52
C TYR A 129 0.07 -15.11 -4.46
N LEU A 130 1.29 -14.61 -4.68
CA LEU A 130 1.99 -13.73 -3.75
C LEU A 130 2.15 -12.32 -4.34
N ALA A 131 1.82 -11.32 -3.52
CA ALA A 131 2.10 -9.91 -3.78
C ALA A 131 2.94 -9.34 -2.63
N HIS A 132 4.01 -8.62 -2.97
CA HIS A 132 4.88 -7.95 -2.02
C HIS A 132 4.64 -6.45 -2.09
N LEU A 133 4.25 -5.88 -0.96
CA LEU A 133 3.92 -4.48 -0.80
C LEU A 133 4.83 -3.82 0.25
N GLU A 134 4.99 -2.52 0.16
CA GLU A 134 5.70 -1.69 1.13
C GLU A 134 4.81 -0.49 1.49
N GLU A 135 4.63 -0.22 2.78
CA GLU A 135 3.93 0.96 3.27
C GLU A 135 4.71 2.23 2.93
N VAL A 136 4.03 3.16 2.26
CA VAL A 136 4.59 4.45 1.86
C VAL A 136 4.73 5.36 3.08
N ASN A 137 5.96 5.82 3.32
CA ASN A 137 6.20 6.89 4.28
C ASN A 137 5.92 8.24 3.62
N ILE A 138 4.74 8.79 3.88
CA ILE A 138 4.26 10.07 3.31
C ILE A 138 5.27 11.21 3.54
N ASN A 139 6.07 11.16 4.61
CA ASN A 139 7.05 12.21 4.91
C ASN A 139 8.36 12.09 4.09
N GLU A 140 8.70 10.91 3.59
CA GLU A 140 9.94 10.65 2.84
C GLU A 140 9.69 10.63 1.33
N ASP A 141 8.56 10.08 0.87
CA ASP A 141 8.22 10.00 -0.55
C ASP A 141 7.92 11.39 -1.17
N ASN A 142 7.33 12.32 -0.42
CA ASN A 142 7.15 13.70 -0.87
C ASN A 142 8.50 14.39 -1.19
N GLN A 143 9.55 14.07 -0.43
CA GLN A 143 10.89 14.61 -0.70
C GLN A 143 11.52 13.96 -1.93
N GLN A 144 11.20 12.70 -2.21
CA GLN A 144 11.75 11.98 -3.36
C GLN A 144 11.08 12.40 -4.67
N GLU A 145 9.75 12.61 -4.68
CA GLU A 145 9.05 13.19 -5.84
C GLU A 145 9.53 14.61 -6.14
N GLU A 146 9.68 15.46 -5.12
CA GLU A 146 10.16 16.84 -5.28
C GLU A 146 11.60 16.90 -5.82
N VAL A 147 12.50 16.01 -5.36
CA VAL A 147 13.87 15.92 -5.88
C VAL A 147 13.89 15.41 -7.32
N THR A 148 13.05 14.43 -7.67
CA THR A 148 13.00 13.87 -9.03
C THR A 148 12.47 14.88 -10.03
N GLU A 149 11.46 15.66 -9.65
CA GLU A 149 10.88 16.74 -10.46
C GLU A 149 11.86 17.91 -10.62
N THR A 150 12.59 18.26 -9.55
CA THR A 150 13.65 19.28 -9.60
C THR A 150 14.79 18.87 -10.54
N MET A 151 15.22 17.60 -10.49
CA MET A 151 16.26 17.06 -11.39
C MET A 151 15.80 16.98 -12.85
N ALA A 152 14.56 16.57 -13.10
CA ALA A 152 13.99 16.57 -14.45
C ALA A 152 13.95 17.98 -15.05
N THR A 153 13.54 18.98 -14.25
CA THR A 153 13.46 20.39 -14.67
C THR A 153 14.85 21.00 -14.92
N ALA A 154 15.85 20.66 -14.09
CA ALA A 154 17.24 21.06 -14.30
C ALA A 154 17.84 20.44 -15.58
N HIS A 155 17.47 19.20 -15.91
CA HIS A 155 17.95 18.53 -17.12
C HIS A 155 17.32 19.09 -18.40
N MET A 156 16.11 19.66 -18.34
CA MET A 156 15.48 20.33 -19.49
C MET A 156 16.05 21.73 -19.76
N THR A 157 16.46 22.47 -18.73
CA THR A 157 17.03 23.83 -18.87
C THR A 157 18.46 23.86 -19.39
N SER A 158 19.23 22.76 -19.26
CA SER A 158 20.61 22.67 -19.78
C SER A 158 20.74 22.43 -21.29
N LYS A 159 19.66 22.10 -22.01
CA LYS A 159 19.70 21.75 -23.44
C LYS A 159 19.51 22.92 -24.41
N THR A 160 19.42 24.17 -23.94
CA THR A 160 19.21 25.34 -24.81
C THR A 160 20.41 26.29 -24.80
N CYS A 161 21.48 25.95 -25.51
CA CYS A 161 22.53 26.92 -25.87
C CYS A 161 23.05 26.72 -27.32
N LYS A 162 22.40 27.49 -28.21
CA LYS A 162 22.83 28.15 -29.48
C LYS A 162 23.88 27.48 -30.37
N SER A 163 23.42 26.96 -31.52
CA SER A 163 24.22 26.79 -32.73
C SER A 163 24.64 28.17 -33.28
N HIS A 164 25.96 28.37 -33.42
CA HIS A 164 26.52 29.51 -34.14
C HIS A 164 26.43 29.25 -35.66
N SER A 165 25.86 30.20 -36.40
CA SER A 165 25.84 30.20 -37.86
C SER A 165 27.16 30.72 -38.43
N VAL A 166 27.76 29.97 -39.35
CA VAL A 166 28.91 30.39 -40.17
C VAL A 166 28.36 31.03 -41.46
N PRO A 167 28.86 32.19 -41.93
CA PRO A 167 28.38 32.80 -43.15
C PRO A 167 29.06 32.20 -44.38
N THR A 168 28.26 31.80 -45.36
CA THR A 168 28.72 31.28 -46.65
C THR A 168 28.93 32.42 -47.65
N PHE A 169 30.15 32.50 -48.19
CA PHE A 169 30.56 33.40 -49.28
C PHE A 169 30.09 32.81 -50.62
N ARG A 170 29.55 33.61 -51.54
CA ARG A 170 29.44 33.27 -52.96
C ARG A 170 29.67 34.49 -53.84
N GLU A 171 30.55 34.28 -54.82
CA GLU A 171 30.96 35.16 -55.90
C GLU A 171 29.84 35.38 -56.93
N LEU A 172 29.54 36.65 -57.23
CA LEU A 172 29.58 37.34 -58.54
C LEU A 172 28.79 38.64 -58.44
#